data_AF-A0A183IJE0-F1
#
_entry.id   AF-A0A183IJE0-F1
#
_cell.length_a   1.000
_cell.length_b   1.000
_cell.length_c   1.000
_cell.angle_alpha   90.00
_cell.angle_beta   90.00
_cell.angle_gamma   90.00
#
_symmetry.space_group_name_H-M   'P 1'
#
loop_
_entity.id
_entity.type
_entity.pdbx_description
1 polymer ?
#
loop_
_entity_poly.entity_id
_entity_poly.type
_entity_poly.pdbx_seq_one_letter_code
_entity_poly.pdbx_strand_id
1 'polypeptide(L)' 'MPTNVHYEALPDSIHLMWDFPRDHNEVVVRGYTVGWGEEQHVDSMAISLAGKETNNVQLDGLRKADPLATAT' A
#
# COMPACT_ATOMS: atom_id res chain seq x y z
N MET A 1 -14.71 1.30 1.91
CA MET A 1 -13.39 0.65 1.76
C MET A 1 -12.76 1.11 0.45
N PRO A 2 -11.42 1.30 0.37
CA PRO A 2 -10.76 1.55 -0.91
C PRO A 2 -11.01 0.37 -1.85
N THR A 3 -11.13 0.66 -3.15
CA THR A 3 -11.34 -0.37 -4.18
C THR A 3 -10.26 -0.27 -5.23
N ASN A 4 -10.13 -1.31 -6.07
CA ASN A 4 -9.20 -1.30 -7.20
C ASN A 4 -7.75 -0.96 -6.78
N VAL A 5 -7.27 -1.61 -5.71
CA VAL A 5 -5.90 -1.45 -5.23
C VAL A 5 -4.96 -2.03 -6.29
N HIS A 6 -4.04 -1.21 -6.78
CA HIS A 6 -3.05 -1.59 -7.80
C HIS A 6 -1.71 -0.91 -7.52
N TYR A 7 -0.66 -1.43 -8.15
CA TYR A 7 0.69 -0.96 -7.89
C TYR A 7 1.54 -0.87 -9.17
N GLU A 8 2.51 0.03 -9.14
CA GLU A 8 3.61 0.12 -10.09
C GLU A 8 4.93 -0.15 -9.35
N ALA A 9 5.68 -1.15 -9.83
CA ALA A 9 6.99 -1.47 -9.28
C ALA A 9 8.04 -0.54 -9.90
N LEU A 10 8.74 0.21 -9.04
CA LEU A 10 9.88 1.05 -9.39
C LEU A 10 11.17 0.36 -8.92
N PRO A 11 12.37 0.83 -9.33
CA PRO A 11 13.62 0.14 -9.02
C PRO A 11 13.87 -0.17 -7.54
N ASP A 12 13.50 0.75 -6.63
CA ASP A 12 13.70 0.64 -5.18
C ASP A 12 12.45 1.07 -4.37
N SER A 13 11.30 1.14 -5.02
CA SER A 13 10.04 1.55 -4.40
C SER A 13 8.83 0.92 -5.08
N ILE A 14 7.68 0.97 -4.42
CA ILE A 14 6.39 0.63 -5.01
C ILE A 14 5.48 1.84 -4.92
N HIS A 15 4.89 2.24 -6.03
CA HIS A 15 3.82 3.23 -6.03
C HIS A 15 2.47 2.50 -5.97
N LEU A 16 1.77 2.65 -4.85
CA LEU A 16 0.47 2.02 -4.58
C LEU A 16 -0.65 3.03 -4.80
N MET A 17 -1.72 2.62 -5.48
CA MET A 17 -2.86 3.46 -5.84
C MET A 17 -4.17 2.71 -5.62
N TRP A 18 -5.25 3.44 -5.33
CA TRP A 18 -6.59 2.91 -5.16
C TRP A 18 -7.67 3.91 -5.58
N ASP A 19 -8.89 3.42 -5.76
CA ASP A 19 -10.07 4.26 -5.97
C ASP A 19 -10.66 4.68 -4.62
N PHE A 20 -11.16 5.91 -4.56
CA PHE A 20 -11.93 6.40 -3.42
C PHE A 20 -13.19 5.54 -3.22
N PRO A 21 -13.64 5.33 -1.96
CA PRO A 21 -14.91 4.68 -1.70
C PRO A 21 -16.06 5.38 -2.45
N ARG A 22 -16.92 4.61 -3.11
CA ARG A 22 -18.04 5.14 -3.92
C ARG A 22 -19.02 6.00 -3.12
N ASP A 23 -19.13 5.73 -1.81
CA ASP A 23 -20.07 6.41 -0.90
C ASP A 23 -19.40 7.55 -0.11
N HIS A 24 -18.46 8.27 -0.71
CA HIS A 24 -17.70 9.36 -0.06
C HIS A 24 -18.58 10.51 0.48
N ASN A 25 -19.84 10.60 0.04
CA ASN A 25 -20.81 11.56 0.57
C ASN A 25 -21.55 11.08 1.84
N GLU A 26 -21.53 9.78 2.13
CA GLU A 26 -22.16 9.18 3.32
C GLU A 26 -21.13 8.75 4.36
N VAL A 27 -19.87 8.49 3.94
CA VAL A 27 -18.78 8.04 4.80
C VAL A 27 -17.63 9.02 4.76
N VAL A 28 -17.36 9.68 5.89
CA VAL A 28 -16.19 10.55 6.05
C VAL A 28 -14.94 9.71 6.19
N VAL A 29 -14.14 9.63 5.12
CA VAL A 29 -12.80 9.04 5.15
C VAL A 29 -11.86 9.98 5.91
N ARG A 30 -11.26 9.50 7.00
CA ARG A 30 -10.27 10.29 7.77
C ARG A 30 -8.84 10.03 7.33
N GLY A 31 -8.61 8.89 6.67
CA GLY A 31 -7.31 8.46 6.24
C GLY A 31 -7.30 6.98 5.87
N TYR A 32 -6.10 6.50 5.54
CA TYR A 32 -5.83 5.13 5.15
C TYR A 32 -4.66 4.59 5.97
N THR A 33 -4.65 3.28 6.20
CA THR A 33 -3.47 2.57 6.71
C THR A 33 -3.03 1.60 5.63
N VAL A 34 -1.76 1.66 5.27
CA VAL A 34 -1.14 0.78 4.27
C VAL A 34 -0.11 -0.07 5.01
N GLY A 35 -0.32 -1.39 5.01
CA GLY A 35 0.59 -2.39 5.59
C GLY A 35 1.32 -3.14 4.49
N TRP A 36 2.56 -3.54 4.76
CA TRP A 36 3.34 -4.42 3.88
C TRP A 36 4.35 -5.25 4.67
N GLY A 37 4.81 -6.32 4.01
CA GLY A 37 5.84 -7.21 4.53
C GLY A 37 6.06 -8.40 3.61
N GLU A 38 6.96 -9.28 4.04
CA GLU A 38 7.28 -10.51 3.32
C GLU A 38 6.16 -11.54 3.55
N GLU A 39 6.08 -12.58 2.71
CA GLU A 39 5.00 -13.57 2.69
C GLU A 39 4.73 -14.21 4.08
N GLN A 40 5.76 -14.31 4.92
CA GLN A 40 5.67 -14.85 6.27
C GLN A 40 5.33 -13.79 7.35
N HIS A 41 5.38 -12.50 7.02
CA HIS A 41 5.20 -11.35 7.92
C HIS A 41 4.51 -10.17 7.22
N VAL A 42 3.30 -10.40 6.71
CA VAL A 42 2.54 -9.49 5.81
C VAL A 42 2.32 -8.07 6.36
N ASP A 43 2.38 -7.85 7.67
CA ASP A 43 2.16 -6.52 8.31
C ASP A 43 3.34 -6.03 9.16
N SER A 44 4.57 -6.45 8.83
CA SER A 44 5.76 -6.01 9.59
C SER A 44 5.97 -4.49 9.59
N MET A 45 5.43 -3.79 8.57
CA MET A 45 5.56 -2.34 8.39
C MET A 45 4.21 -1.74 8.01
N ALA A 46 3.90 -0.56 8.54
CA ALA A 46 2.69 0.17 8.17
C ALA A 46 2.89 1.68 8.23
N ILE A 47 2.14 2.39 7.38
CA ILE A 47 2.04 3.85 7.40
C ILE A 47 0.58 4.28 7.48
N SER A 48 0.34 5.38 8.19
CA SER A 48 -0.95 6.03 8.24
C SER A 48 -0.93 7.30 7.40
N LEU A 49 -1.87 7.38 6.46
CA LEU A 49 -2.06 8.52 5.57
C LEU A 49 -3.28 9.30 6.06
N ALA A 50 -3.08 10.56 6.43
CA ALA A 50 -4.17 11.44 6.82
C ALA A 50 -4.80 12.10 5.59
N GLY A 51 -6.12 12.17 5.56
CA GLY A 51 -6.85 12.94 4.55
C GLY A 51 -7.78 12.11 3.68
N LYS A 52 -8.94 12.70 3.39
CA LYS A 52 -9.98 12.13 2.53
C LYS A 52 -9.61 12.09 1.04
N GLU A 53 -8.66 12.93 0.62
CA GLU A 53 -8.25 13.11 -0.79
C GLU A 53 -7.00 12.31 -1.17
N THR A 54 -6.48 11.46 -0.27
CA THR A 54 -5.32 10.62 -0.59
C THR A 54 -5.79 9.30 -1.19
N ASN A 55 -5.30 8.98 -2.37
CA ASN A 55 -5.60 7.73 -3.07
C ASN A 55 -4.36 6.97 -3.55
N ASN A 56 -3.19 7.41 -3.13
CA ASN A 56 -1.93 6.83 -3.52
C ASN A 56 -0.86 7.03 -2.43
N VAL A 57 0.18 6.21 -2.49
CA VAL A 57 1.39 6.36 -1.70
C VAL A 57 2.59 5.70 -2.36
N GLN A 58 3.76 6.30 -2.20
CA GLN A 58 5.03 5.68 -2.56
C GLN A 58 5.64 5.00 -1.32
N LEU A 59 5.93 3.71 -1.45
CA LEU A 59 6.61 2.91 -0.45
C LEU A 59 8.09 2.83 -0.83
N ASP A 60 8.92 3.62 -0.17
CA ASP A 60 10.37 3.69 -0.42
C ASP A 60 11.16 2.72 0.46
N GLY A 61 12.41 2.47 0.07
CA GLY A 61 13.36 1.71 0.89
C GLY A 61 13.00 0.23 1.00
N LEU A 62 12.24 -0.28 0.03
CA LEU A 62 11.91 -1.70 -0.04
C LEU A 62 13.16 -2.48 -0.42
N ARG A 63 13.45 -3.54 0.34
CA ARG A 63 14.53 -4.46 -0.02
C ARG A 63 14.13 -5.22 -1.28
N LYS A 64 15.08 -5.40 -2.19
CA LYS A 64 14.88 -6.29 -3.34
C LYS A 64 14.69 -7.71 -2.81
N ALA A 65 13.71 -8.41 -3.37
CA ALA A 65 13.56 -9.83 -3.12
C ALA A 65 14.86 -10.53 -3.53
N ASP A 66 15.45 -11.29 -2.61
CA ASP A 66 16.58 -12.15 -2.93
C ASP A 66 16.05 -13.32 -3.79
N PRO A 67 16.43 -13.43 -5.07
CA PRO A 67 15.92 -14.47 -5.96
C PRO A 67 16.27 -15.89 -5.50
N LEU A 68 17.23 -16.04 -4.58
CA LEU A 68 17.70 -17.32 -4.06
C LEU A 68 17.00 -17.75 -2.77
N ALA A 69 16.23 -16.85 -2.13
CA ALA A 69 15.51 -17.16 -0.89
C ALA A 69 14.15 -17.85 -1.12
N THR A 70 13.65 -17.88 -2.37
CA THR A 70 12.33 -18.45 -2.71
C THR A 70 12.38 -19.95 -3.03
N ALA A 71 13.55 -20.59 -2.91
CA ALA A 71 13.76 -22.01 -3.16
C ALA A 71 14.15 -22.72 -1.85
N THR A 72 13.22 -22.87 -0.90
CA THR A 72 13.38 -23.80 0.23
C THR A 72 12.04 -24.31 0.72
#